data_AF-A0A848ZPI2-F1
#
_entry.id   AF-A0A848ZPI2-F1
#
_cell.length_a   1.000
_cell.length_b   1.000
_cell.length_c   1.000
_cell.angle_alpha   90.00
_cell.angle_beta   90.00
_cell.angle_gamma   90.00
#
_symmetry.space_group_name_H-M   'P 1'
#
loop_
_entity.id
_entity.type
_entity.pdbx_description
1 polymer ?
#
loop_
_entity_poly.entity_id
_entity_poly.type
_entity_poly.pdbx_seq_one_letter_code
_entity_poly.pdbx_strand_id
1 'polypeptide(L)'
;VARAKAVDSNQKQVIKVDLNDRLAFVKHLFNNNMEDYNRVLSQLSTIDSEERSISFIENMVKPDYNNWEGKEEYEARFMSVIARKFA
;
A
#
# COMPACT_ATOMS: atom_id res chain seq x y z
N VAL A 1 -7.99 -43.54 -2.73
CA VAL A 1 -6.96 -42.71 -3.41
C VAL A 1 -6.93 -41.34 -2.75
N ALA A 2 -5.86 -41.03 -2.02
CA ALA A 2 -5.68 -39.71 -1.40
C ALA A 2 -5.23 -38.71 -2.49
N ARG A 3 -6.08 -37.76 -2.85
CA ARG A 3 -5.66 -36.59 -3.64
C ARG A 3 -5.34 -35.45 -2.68
N ALA A 4 -4.08 -35.05 -2.72
CA ALA A 4 -3.47 -34.02 -1.91
C ALA A 4 -4.28 -32.72 -1.93
N LYS A 5 -4.31 -32.06 -0.76
CA LYS A 5 -4.78 -30.69 -0.54
C LYS A 5 -4.37 -29.79 -1.71
N ALA A 6 -5.32 -29.36 -2.53
CA ALA A 6 -5.20 -28.09 -3.20
C ALA A 6 -5.43 -27.01 -2.13
N VAL A 7 -4.36 -26.69 -1.38
CA VAL A 7 -4.34 -25.43 -0.63
C VAL A 7 -4.16 -24.37 -1.70
N ASP A 8 -5.28 -23.90 -2.27
CA ASP A 8 -5.31 -22.65 -3.02
C ASP A 8 -4.92 -21.57 -2.01
N SER A 9 -3.61 -21.37 -1.89
CA SER A 9 -2.99 -20.40 -1.00
C SER A 9 -3.13 -19.06 -1.70
N ASN A 10 -4.38 -18.64 -1.93
CA ASN A 10 -4.72 -17.28 -2.28
C ASN A 10 -4.53 -16.41 -1.04
N GLN A 11 -3.32 -16.46 -0.47
CA GLN A 11 -2.85 -15.47 0.48
C GLN A 11 -2.68 -14.20 -0.34
N LYS A 12 -3.79 -13.47 -0.55
CA LYS A 12 -3.76 -12.06 -0.86
C LYS A 12 -2.73 -11.48 0.09
N GLN A 13 -1.59 -11.05 -0.45
CA GLN A 13 -0.49 -10.50 0.32
C GLN A 13 -1.03 -9.22 0.97
N VAL A 14 -1.55 -9.36 2.20
CA VAL A 14 -2.08 -8.25 2.96
C VAL A 14 -0.88 -7.41 3.36
N ILE A 15 -0.84 -6.18 2.87
CA ILE A 15 0.19 -5.21 3.24
C ILE A 15 0.07 -5.00 4.75
N LYS A 16 1.04 -5.53 5.52
CA LYS A 16 1.08 -5.38 6.97
C LYS A 16 1.71 -4.03 7.30
N VAL A 17 0.86 -3.07 7.64
CA VAL A 17 1.27 -1.75 8.12
C VAL A 17 1.04 -1.67 9.61
N ASP A 18 2.02 -1.19 10.37
CA ASP A 18 1.86 -0.92 11.79
C ASP A 18 0.77 0.14 12.03
N LEU A 19 0.12 0.10 13.19
CA LEU A 19 -0.90 1.09 13.52
C LEU A 19 -0.35 2.52 13.53
N ASN A 20 0.89 2.72 14.02
CA ASN A 20 1.50 4.05 14.06
C ASN A 20 1.80 4.57 12.65
N ASP A 21 2.41 3.73 11.80
CA ASP A 21 2.68 4.06 10.40
C ASP A 21 1.36 4.36 9.67
N ARG A 22 0.32 3.55 9.89
CA ARG A 22 -1.00 3.76 9.30
C ARG A 22 -1.58 5.12 9.68
N LEU A 23 -1.56 5.48 10.97
CA LEU A 23 -2.07 6.77 11.44
C LEU A 23 -1.23 7.93 10.88
N ALA A 24 0.09 7.77 10.81
CA ALA A 24 0.99 8.76 10.25
C ALA A 24 0.72 8.99 8.75
N PHE A 25 0.59 7.92 7.96
CA PHE A 25 0.27 8.02 6.54
C PHE A 25 -1.10 8.68 6.33
N VAL A 26 -2.12 8.23 7.06
CA VAL A 26 -3.46 8.83 6.94
C VAL A 26 -3.42 10.33 7.24
N LYS A 27 -2.76 10.73 8.33
CA LYS A 27 -2.68 12.13 8.75
C LYS A 27 -1.85 12.99 7.80
N HIS A 28 -0.67 12.51 7.43
CA HIS A 28 0.29 13.28 6.64
C HIS A 28 0.03 13.10 5.15
N LEU A 29 0.03 11.89 4.62
CA LEU A 29 -0.09 11.64 3.18
C LEU A 29 -1.53 11.79 2.66
N PHE A 30 -2.53 11.43 3.46
CA PHE A 30 -3.95 11.41 3.04
C PHE A 30 -4.81 12.51 3.69
N ASN A 31 -4.21 13.55 4.31
CA ASN A 31 -4.93 14.66 4.94
C ASN A 31 -6.03 14.22 5.95
N ASN A 32 -5.73 13.21 6.77
CA ASN A 32 -6.66 12.54 7.70
C ASN A 32 -7.81 11.76 7.06
N ASN A 33 -7.74 11.51 5.74
CA ASN A 33 -8.72 10.72 5.03
C ASN A 33 -8.40 9.22 5.12
N MET A 34 -8.97 8.57 6.12
CA MET A 34 -8.78 7.12 6.33
C MET A 34 -9.47 6.28 5.24
N GLU A 35 -10.55 6.78 4.64
CA GLU A 35 -11.27 6.06 3.59
C GLU A 35 -10.40 5.93 2.34
N ASP A 36 -9.80 7.01 1.87
CA ASP A 36 -8.91 6.97 0.71
C ASP A 36 -7.64 6.16 0.97
N TYR A 37 -7.07 6.24 2.17
CA TYR A 37 -5.97 5.35 2.55
C TYR A 37 -6.36 3.87 2.40
N ASN A 38 -7.53 3.48 2.90
CA ASN A 38 -8.01 2.09 2.79
C ASN A 38 -8.28 1.68 1.34
N ARG A 39 -8.80 2.60 0.52
CA ARG A 39 -9.01 2.36 -0.91
C ARG A 39 -7.68 2.14 -1.64
N VAL A 40 -6.70 3.01 -1.40
CA VAL A 40 -5.34 2.88 -1.96
C VAL A 40 -4.70 1.58 -1.51
N LEU A 41 -4.77 1.23 -0.22
CA LEU A 41 -4.22 -0.02 0.29
C LEU A 41 -4.89 -1.25 -0.33
N SER A 42 -6.21 -1.20 -0.53
CA SER A 42 -6.98 -2.26 -1.20
C SER A 42 -6.54 -2.42 -2.65
N GLN A 43 -6.38 -1.33 -3.40
CA GLN A 43 -5.86 -1.36 -4.77
C GLN A 43 -4.43 -1.94 -4.80
N LEU A 44 -3.54 -1.44 -3.94
CA LEU A 44 -2.17 -1.96 -3.81
C LEU A 44 -2.16 -3.44 -3.46
N SER A 45 -3.11 -3.93 -2.65
CA SER A 45 -3.21 -5.35 -2.33
C SER A 45 -3.54 -6.22 -3.56
N THR A 46 -4.30 -5.68 -4.52
CA THR A 46 -4.64 -6.36 -5.79
C THR A 46 -3.56 -6.27 -6.86
N ILE A 47 -2.55 -5.40 -6.67
CA ILE A 47 -1.44 -5.28 -7.61
C ILE A 47 -0.37 -6.34 -7.29
N ASP A 48 0.01 -7.11 -8.30
CA ASP A 48 0.97 -8.22 -8.20
C ASP A 48 2.43 -7.81 -8.47
N SER A 49 2.71 -6.53 -8.69
CA SER A 49 4.07 -6.06 -9.03
C SER A 49 4.42 -4.76 -8.32
N GLU A 50 5.65 -4.66 -7.83
CA GLU A 50 6.17 -3.45 -7.19
C GLU A 50 6.11 -2.25 -8.14
N GLU A 51 6.61 -2.39 -9.37
CA GLU A 51 6.60 -1.33 -10.39
C GLU A 51 5.19 -0.76 -10.65
N ARG A 52 4.17 -1.63 -10.76
CA ARG A 52 2.78 -1.20 -10.91
C ARG A 52 2.26 -0.48 -9.66
N SER A 53 2.69 -0.92 -8.48
CA SER A 53 2.28 -0.30 -7.20
C SER A 53 2.87 1.11 -7.07
N ILE A 54 4.15 1.27 -7.41
CA ILE A 54 4.84 2.56 -7.46
C ILE A 54 4.17 3.47 -8.49
N SER A 55 3.98 2.98 -9.71
CA SER A 55 3.33 3.74 -10.79
C SER A 55 1.92 4.20 -10.39
N PHE A 56 1.14 3.34 -9.73
CA PHE A 56 -0.18 3.72 -9.22
C PHE A 56 -0.09 4.86 -8.22
N ILE A 57 0.87 4.83 -7.29
CA ILE A 57 1.01 5.90 -6.31
C ILE A 57 1.47 7.18 -6.97
N GLU A 58 2.53 7.14 -7.78
CA GLU A 58 3.09 8.35 -8.38
C GLU A 58 2.14 9.01 -9.39
N ASN A 59 1.37 8.23 -10.14
CA ASN A 59 0.49 8.77 -11.18
C ASN A 59 -0.95 9.00 -10.72
N MET A 60 -1.45 8.28 -9.72
CA MET A 60 -2.86 8.36 -9.29
C MET A 60 -3.03 8.92 -7.89
N VAL A 61 -2.18 8.56 -6.93
CA VAL A 61 -2.37 8.93 -5.52
C VAL A 61 -1.66 10.24 -5.21
N LYS A 62 -0.35 10.29 -5.40
CA LYS A 62 0.52 11.43 -5.14
C LYS A 62 -0.02 12.76 -5.71
N PRO A 63 -0.45 12.87 -6.98
CA PRO A 63 -0.99 14.12 -7.52
C PRO A 63 -2.30 14.57 -6.84
N ASP A 64 -3.11 13.65 -6.32
CA ASP A 64 -4.36 13.96 -5.61
C ASP A 64 -4.08 14.62 -4.24
N TYR A 65 -2.90 14.36 -3.66
CA TYR A 65 -2.48 14.87 -2.35
C TYR A 65 -1.35 15.91 -2.43
N ASN A 66 -1.40 16.80 -3.42
CA ASN A 66 -0.41 17.87 -3.64
C ASN A 66 1.02 17.34 -3.75
N ASN A 67 1.20 16.21 -4.43
CA ASN A 67 2.47 15.53 -4.63
C ASN A 67 3.23 15.16 -3.34
N TRP A 68 2.53 15.10 -2.20
CA TRP A 68 3.13 14.90 -0.87
C TRP A 68 4.28 15.86 -0.57
N GLU A 69 4.21 17.08 -1.12
CA GLU A 69 5.23 18.12 -0.93
C GLU A 69 5.45 18.42 0.56
N GLY A 70 6.72 18.43 0.99
CA GLY A 70 7.10 18.61 2.39
C GLY A 70 6.88 17.38 3.29
N LYS A 71 6.51 16.22 2.72
CA LYS A 71 6.25 14.96 3.44
C LYS A 71 7.11 13.81 2.92
N GLU A 72 8.29 14.12 2.41
CA GLU A 72 9.24 13.17 1.80
C GLU A 72 9.60 12.00 2.73
N GLU A 73 9.73 12.26 4.02
CA GLU A 73 10.00 11.20 5.02
C GLU A 73 8.87 10.16 5.08
N TYR A 74 7.62 10.62 5.08
CA TYR A 74 6.45 9.75 5.10
C TYR A 74 6.27 9.05 3.76
N GLU A 75 6.55 9.71 2.64
CA GLU A 75 6.57 9.10 1.31
C GLU A 75 7.55 7.93 1.26
N ALA A 76 8.82 8.14 1.65
CA ALA A 76 9.84 7.10 1.64
C ALA A 76 9.46 5.91 2.54
N ARG A 77 8.88 6.20 3.71
CA ARG A 77 8.32 5.18 4.62
C ARG A 77 7.20 4.38 3.97
N PHE A 78 6.24 5.06 3.34
CA PHE A 78 5.09 4.42 2.69
C PHE A 78 5.53 3.54 1.51
N MET A 79 6.44 4.02 0.67
CA MET A 79 7.04 3.24 -0.41
C MET A 79 7.80 2.02 0.12
N SER A 80 8.55 2.16 1.21
CA SER A 80 9.24 1.03 1.84
C SER A 80 8.28 -0.04 2.36
N VAL A 81 7.13 0.36 2.93
CA VAL A 81 6.07 -0.57 3.36
C VAL A 81 5.50 -1.35 2.18
N ILE A 82 5.37 -0.72 1.01
CA ILE A 82 4.88 -1.37 -0.20
C ILE A 82 5.93 -2.32 -0.76
N ALA A 83 7.20 -1.91 -0.83
CA ALA A 83 8.30 -2.76 -1.25
C ALA A 83 8.41 -4.03 -0.39
N ARG A 84 8.19 -3.92 0.92
CA ARG A 84 8.13 -5.09 1.85
C ARG A 84 7.04 -6.10 1.53
N LYS A 85 6.01 -5.74 0.75
CA LYS A 85 5.01 -6.70 0.25
C LYS A 85 5.59 -7.66 -0.79
N PHE A 86 6.61 -7.21 -1.52
CA PHE A 86 7.21 -7.91 -2.67
C PHE A 86 8.57 -8.53 -2.34
N ALA A 87 9.17 -8.18 -1.20
CA ALA A 87 10.39 -8.79 -0.66
C ALA A 87 10.10 -10.07 0.14
#